data_AF-A0A1X2IDV7-F1
#
_entry.id   AF-A0A1X2IDV7-F1
#
_cell.length_a   1.000
_cell.length_b   1.000
_cell.length_c   1.000
_cell.angle_alpha   90.00
_cell.angle_beta   90.00
_cell.angle_gamma   90.00
#
_symmetry.space_group_name_H-M   'P 1'
#
loop_
_entity.id
_entity.type
_entity.pdbx_description
1 polymer ?
#
loop_
_entity_poly.entity_id
_entity_poly.type
_entity_poly.pdbx_seq_one_letter_code
_entity_poly.pdbx_strand_id
1 'polypeptide(L)'
;MTIPEPAPIRHQKVIDDGMANLEKYADSSLEGWQFVSEKNGVKLYSRKPEDPSQPMIYRGDYHYAKAPAHLSPIDATTPIIFASSRKTFDSRFDDSEIRVIRSRYSSISYGKSKAVWPITPRDFSTVTLRSFDDETAYFGLFSAVDDEINPPVEGYVRGQLVCTGWKIYRDHTNGGLMIILINQTDLAGSVPPALAKSTLQQMPLLTAKLAQYHDKYGTPPNTTMVPATPVNYLGEDFDHISQTYTLHLGYSPEKDEKTDGAAADIKCCDLMYAKGFDVQVQGQAQYEVTKSTKKNSYSVVHVSHVVGSVTIQIVKSKNK
;
A
#
# COMPACT_ATOMS: atom_id res chain seq x y z
N MET A 1 13.17 -17.15 -9.91
CA MET A 1 12.63 -16.60 -8.66
C MET A 1 12.29 -17.79 -7.78
N THR A 2 13.13 -18.08 -6.79
CA THR A 2 12.93 -19.20 -5.86
C THR A 2 11.75 -18.87 -4.94
N ILE A 3 10.81 -19.79 -4.80
CA ILE A 3 9.80 -19.72 -3.74
C ILE A 3 10.58 -19.85 -2.43
N PRO A 4 10.63 -18.81 -1.57
CA PRO A 4 11.39 -18.93 -0.34
C PRO A 4 10.68 -19.93 0.59
N GLU A 5 11.48 -20.62 1.41
CA GLU A 5 10.99 -21.36 2.57
C GLU A 5 9.92 -20.56 3.34
N PRO A 6 8.99 -21.21 4.06
CA PRO A 6 7.96 -20.50 4.81
C PRO A 6 8.62 -19.39 5.64
N ALA A 7 8.15 -18.17 5.45
CA ALA A 7 8.74 -16.99 6.06
C ALA A 7 8.93 -17.25 7.57
N PRO A 8 10.09 -16.88 8.17
CA PRO A 8 10.37 -17.13 9.57
C PRO A 8 9.21 -16.76 10.48
N ILE A 9 8.89 -17.62 11.47
CA ILE A 9 7.77 -17.44 12.42
C ILE A 9 7.76 -16.02 13.04
N ARG A 10 8.94 -15.41 13.23
CA ARG A 10 9.08 -14.04 13.73
C ARG A 10 8.32 -12.99 12.91
N HIS A 11 8.23 -13.12 11.58
CA HIS A 11 7.53 -12.14 10.73
C HIS A 11 6.02 -12.21 10.93
N GLN A 12 5.48 -13.40 11.20
CA GLN A 12 4.05 -13.55 11.47
C GLN A 12 3.67 -12.87 12.78
N LYS A 13 4.46 -13.07 13.85
CA LYS A 13 4.24 -12.36 15.12
C LYS A 13 4.28 -10.84 14.98
N VAL A 14 5.25 -10.31 14.23
CA VAL A 14 5.34 -8.86 13.94
C VAL A 14 4.09 -8.34 13.23
N ILE A 15 3.57 -9.10 12.27
CA ILE A 15 2.32 -8.75 11.58
C ILE A 15 1.14 -8.77 12.54
N ASP A 16 0.97 -9.86 13.30
CA ASP A 16 -0.20 -10.04 14.16
C ASP A 16 -0.26 -8.95 15.24
N ASP A 17 0.86 -8.71 15.93
CA ASP A 17 0.97 -7.66 16.95
C ASP A 17 0.80 -6.26 16.33
N GLY A 18 1.42 -6.04 15.16
CA GLY A 18 1.37 -4.76 14.45
C GLY A 18 -0.04 -4.41 13.99
N MET A 19 -0.75 -5.36 13.39
CA MET A 19 -2.13 -5.18 12.94
C MET A 19 -3.08 -4.98 14.11
N ALA A 20 -2.94 -5.76 15.19
CA ALA A 20 -3.74 -5.57 16.39
C ALA A 20 -3.57 -4.16 16.97
N ASN A 21 -2.34 -3.62 16.99
CA ASN A 21 -2.08 -2.25 17.41
C ASN A 21 -2.63 -1.21 16.43
N LEU A 22 -2.50 -1.44 15.12
CA LEU A 22 -3.05 -0.55 14.10
C LEU A 22 -4.57 -0.43 14.24
N GLU A 23 -5.27 -1.56 14.33
CA GLU A 23 -6.72 -1.64 14.53
C GLU A 23 -7.09 -0.95 15.85
N LYS A 24 -6.41 -1.29 16.96
CA LYS A 24 -6.61 -0.65 18.28
C LYS A 24 -6.55 0.89 18.19
N TYR A 25 -5.60 1.46 17.47
CA TYR A 25 -5.43 2.93 17.40
C TYR A 25 -6.31 3.60 16.32
N ALA A 26 -6.52 2.94 15.19
CA ALA A 26 -7.35 3.47 14.10
C ALA A 26 -8.84 3.39 14.42
N ASP A 27 -9.26 2.38 15.19
CA ASP A 27 -10.68 2.14 15.54
C ASP A 27 -11.07 2.75 16.88
N SER A 28 -10.10 3.18 17.69
CA SER A 28 -10.43 3.83 18.95
C SER A 28 -11.22 5.12 18.72
N SER A 29 -12.07 5.44 19.69
CA SER A 29 -12.52 6.82 19.90
C SER A 29 -11.33 7.76 20.09
N LEU A 30 -11.59 9.07 20.10
CA LEU A 30 -10.57 10.07 20.42
C LEU A 30 -10.27 10.15 21.94
N GLU A 31 -10.82 9.25 22.76
CA GLU A 31 -10.47 9.17 24.18
C GLU A 31 -8.98 8.84 24.35
N GLY A 32 -8.29 9.62 25.19
CA GLY A 32 -6.83 9.52 25.38
C GLY A 32 -6.00 10.11 24.24
N TRP A 33 -6.62 10.56 23.15
CA TRP A 33 -5.95 11.33 22.10
C TRP A 33 -5.98 12.82 22.41
N GLN A 34 -4.84 13.48 22.21
CA GLN A 34 -4.72 14.92 22.34
C GLN A 34 -4.76 15.55 20.96
N PHE A 35 -5.68 16.47 20.73
CA PHE A 35 -5.69 17.26 19.50
C PHE A 35 -4.41 18.12 19.42
N VAL A 36 -3.75 18.07 18.28
CA VAL A 36 -2.50 18.81 18.02
C VAL A 36 -2.78 20.01 17.13
N SER A 37 -3.42 19.80 15.98
CA SER A 37 -3.70 20.85 14.99
C SER A 37 -4.62 20.33 13.90
N GLU A 38 -5.18 21.23 13.09
CA GLU A 38 -5.81 20.88 11.81
C GLU A 38 -5.03 21.55 10.67
N LYS A 39 -4.69 20.78 9.62
CA LYS A 39 -3.93 21.28 8.45
C LYS A 39 -4.45 20.64 7.18
N ASN A 40 -4.83 21.45 6.20
CA ASN A 40 -5.38 20.99 4.91
C ASN A 40 -6.55 19.98 5.10
N GLY A 41 -7.39 20.21 6.11
CA GLY A 41 -8.51 19.32 6.47
C GLY A 41 -8.11 18.05 7.23
N VAL A 42 -6.83 17.82 7.51
CA VAL A 42 -6.37 16.71 8.36
C VAL A 42 -6.41 17.13 9.81
N LYS A 43 -7.20 16.44 10.63
CA LYS A 43 -7.17 16.58 12.09
C LYS A 43 -6.06 15.70 12.63
N LEU A 44 -5.05 16.34 13.23
CA LEU A 44 -3.88 15.68 13.78
C LEU A 44 -4.04 15.51 15.29
N TYR A 45 -3.79 14.29 15.76
CA TYR A 45 -3.84 13.92 17.15
C TYR A 45 -2.53 13.25 17.57
N SER A 46 -2.24 13.27 18.86
CA SER A 46 -1.14 12.54 19.46
C SER A 46 -1.57 11.79 20.71
N ARG A 47 -0.96 10.64 20.96
CA ARG A 47 -1.19 9.82 22.14
C ARG A 47 0.12 9.29 22.69
N LYS A 48 0.28 9.35 24.01
CA LYS A 48 1.41 8.72 24.68
C LYS A 48 1.27 7.20 24.59
N PRO A 49 2.34 6.46 24.26
CA PRO A 49 2.30 5.01 24.29
C PRO A 49 2.10 4.49 25.72
N GLU A 50 1.63 3.25 25.81
CA GLU A 50 1.49 2.54 27.10
C GLU A 50 2.85 2.25 27.73
N ASP A 51 3.82 1.86 26.90
CA ASP A 51 5.23 1.76 27.26
C ASP A 51 5.92 3.13 27.05
N PRO A 52 6.38 3.82 28.12
CA PRO A 52 7.03 5.12 28.01
C PRO A 52 8.35 5.12 27.24
N SER A 53 8.95 3.95 27.00
CA SER A 53 10.16 3.82 26.17
C SER A 53 9.88 3.91 24.67
N GLN A 54 8.63 3.71 24.26
CA GLN A 54 8.23 3.79 22.86
C GLN A 54 8.04 5.25 22.39
N PRO A 55 8.15 5.51 21.08
CA PRO A 55 7.89 6.83 20.52
C PRO A 55 6.40 7.22 20.63
N MET A 56 6.15 8.53 20.64
CA MET A 56 4.80 9.11 20.59
C MET A 56 4.03 8.62 19.37
N ILE A 57 2.74 8.36 19.56
CA ILE A 57 1.83 7.92 18.49
C ILE A 57 1.16 9.16 17.90
N TYR A 58 1.16 9.28 16.58
CA TYR A 58 0.42 10.32 15.87
C TYR A 58 -0.67 9.70 15.00
N ARG A 59 -1.83 10.36 14.97
CA ARG A 59 -2.99 9.98 14.17
C ARG A 59 -3.47 11.16 13.33
N GLY A 60 -3.76 10.91 12.07
CA GLY A 60 -4.30 11.92 11.15
C GLY A 60 -5.60 11.43 10.56
N ASP A 61 -6.67 12.17 10.78
CA ASP A 61 -8.01 11.86 10.27
C ASP A 61 -8.35 12.84 9.15
N TYR A 62 -8.71 12.31 7.98
CA TYR A 62 -9.12 13.09 6.82
C TYR A 62 -10.39 12.53 6.19
N HIS A 63 -11.42 13.38 6.08
CA HIS A 63 -12.66 13.03 5.42
C HIS A 63 -12.59 13.39 3.94
N TYR A 64 -12.50 12.38 3.08
CA TYR A 64 -12.56 12.52 1.63
C TYR A 64 -14.03 12.51 1.16
N ALA A 65 -14.75 13.59 1.46
CA ALA A 65 -16.18 13.75 1.16
C ALA A 65 -16.51 13.61 -0.34
N LYS A 66 -15.56 13.94 -1.22
CA LYS A 66 -15.72 13.89 -2.68
C LYS A 66 -15.28 12.56 -3.30
N ALA A 67 -14.95 11.56 -2.49
CA ALA A 67 -14.56 10.25 -2.98
C ALA A 67 -15.63 9.72 -3.97
N PRO A 68 -15.24 9.33 -5.19
CA PRO A 68 -16.19 8.77 -6.14
C PRO A 68 -16.85 7.50 -5.58
N ALA A 69 -18.14 7.30 -5.82
CA ALA A 69 -18.88 6.15 -5.26
C ALA A 69 -18.28 4.77 -5.62
N HIS A 70 -17.63 4.67 -6.79
CA HIS A 70 -16.98 3.45 -7.24
C HIS A 70 -15.61 3.21 -6.59
N LEU A 71 -14.99 4.22 -5.97
CA LEU A 71 -13.71 4.07 -5.30
C LEU A 71 -13.91 3.22 -4.04
N SER A 72 -13.49 1.95 -4.10
CA SER A 72 -13.52 1.08 -2.93
C SER A 72 -12.38 1.41 -1.96
N PRO A 73 -12.52 1.09 -0.67
CA PRO A 73 -11.44 1.24 0.31
C PRO A 73 -10.13 0.56 -0.12
N ILE A 74 -10.19 -0.66 -0.66
CA ILE A 74 -9.00 -1.38 -1.11
C ILE A 74 -8.35 -0.70 -2.33
N ASP A 75 -9.13 -0.21 -3.29
CA ASP A 75 -8.60 0.52 -4.44
C ASP A 75 -7.91 1.83 -4.00
N ALA A 76 -8.44 2.49 -2.97
CA ALA A 76 -7.85 3.70 -2.40
C ALA A 76 -6.47 3.45 -1.75
N THR A 77 -6.13 2.20 -1.40
CA THR A 77 -4.78 1.87 -0.89
C THR A 77 -3.73 1.74 -1.99
N THR A 78 -4.13 1.59 -3.26
CA THR A 78 -3.19 1.28 -4.36
C THR A 78 -2.06 2.29 -4.55
N PRO A 79 -2.24 3.62 -4.40
CA PRO A 79 -1.12 4.56 -4.53
C PRO A 79 -0.09 4.43 -3.41
N ILE A 80 -0.48 3.84 -2.28
CA ILE A 80 0.37 3.65 -1.10
C ILE A 80 1.36 2.50 -1.33
N ILE A 81 0.93 1.44 -2.02
CA ILE A 81 1.73 0.21 -2.21
C ILE A 81 2.73 0.31 -3.34
N PHE A 82 2.48 1.14 -4.35
CA PHE A 82 3.39 1.32 -5.48
C PHE A 82 4.39 2.44 -5.20
N ALA A 83 5.68 2.11 -5.19
CA ALA A 83 6.75 3.06 -4.88
C ALA A 83 6.70 4.31 -5.79
N SER A 84 6.47 4.11 -7.10
CA SER A 84 6.37 5.22 -8.06
C SER A 84 5.18 6.15 -7.75
N SER A 85 4.03 5.60 -7.37
CA SER A 85 2.89 6.41 -6.91
C SER A 85 3.18 7.11 -5.59
N ARG A 86 3.76 6.42 -4.61
CA ARG A 86 4.04 7.00 -3.28
C ARG A 86 4.96 8.21 -3.35
N LYS A 87 5.95 8.20 -4.25
CA LYS A 87 6.86 9.34 -4.54
C LYS A 87 6.12 10.62 -4.94
N THR A 88 4.91 10.52 -5.49
CA THR A 88 4.16 11.69 -5.98
C THR A 88 3.50 12.50 -4.88
N PHE A 89 3.22 11.89 -3.73
CA PHE A 89 2.49 12.54 -2.62
C PHE A 89 3.25 12.51 -1.29
N ASP A 90 4.20 11.58 -1.12
CA ASP A 90 5.08 11.54 0.04
C ASP A 90 6.46 12.09 -0.31
N SER A 91 6.70 13.34 0.07
CA SER A 91 7.97 14.04 -0.18
C SER A 91 9.15 13.43 0.58
N ARG A 92 8.91 12.66 1.65
CA ARG A 92 9.95 12.02 2.46
C ARG A 92 10.28 10.61 2.00
N PHE A 93 9.36 9.96 1.29
CA PHE A 93 9.61 8.67 0.68
C PHE A 93 10.71 8.81 -0.39
N ASP A 94 11.73 7.97 -0.28
CA ASP A 94 12.79 7.88 -1.29
C ASP A 94 12.53 6.72 -2.23
N ASP A 95 12.48 5.50 -1.71
CA ASP A 95 12.25 4.30 -2.52
C ASP A 95 11.78 3.12 -1.66
N SER A 96 11.29 2.07 -2.31
CA SER A 96 11.10 0.79 -1.66
C SER A 96 11.27 -0.37 -2.63
N GLU A 97 11.79 -1.48 -2.13
CA GLU A 97 11.98 -2.70 -2.88
C GLU A 97 11.33 -3.87 -2.14
N ILE A 98 10.46 -4.61 -2.82
CA ILE A 98 9.90 -5.86 -2.29
C ILE A 98 10.98 -6.93 -2.39
N ARG A 99 11.43 -7.46 -1.25
CA ARG A 99 12.44 -8.53 -1.19
C ARG A 99 11.81 -9.91 -1.17
N VAL A 100 10.65 -10.03 -0.50
CA VAL A 100 9.90 -11.28 -0.43
C VAL A 100 8.42 -11.01 -0.62
N ILE A 101 7.82 -11.73 -1.56
CA ILE A 101 6.37 -11.79 -1.74
C ILE A 101 5.86 -12.99 -0.94
N ARG A 102 5.03 -12.73 0.08
CA ARG A 102 4.37 -13.79 0.86
C ARG A 102 3.00 -14.12 0.27
N SER A 103 2.30 -13.07 -0.13
CA SER A 103 1.06 -13.13 -0.91
C SER A 103 0.91 -11.81 -1.67
N ARG A 104 -0.17 -11.66 -2.43
CA ARG A 104 -0.52 -10.35 -3.00
C ARG A 104 -0.70 -9.25 -1.94
N TYR A 105 -1.12 -9.65 -0.74
CA TYR A 105 -1.48 -8.72 0.33
C TYR A 105 -0.43 -8.62 1.43
N SER A 106 0.65 -9.39 1.36
CA SER A 106 1.73 -9.35 2.34
C SER A 106 3.10 -9.52 1.70
N SER A 107 4.04 -8.69 2.11
CA SER A 107 5.41 -8.70 1.61
C SER A 107 6.41 -8.31 2.70
N ILE A 108 7.67 -8.67 2.48
CA ILE A 108 8.81 -8.12 3.20
C ILE A 108 9.55 -7.20 2.24
N SER A 109 9.76 -5.96 2.67
CA SER A 109 10.27 -4.89 1.82
C SER A 109 11.35 -4.07 2.53
N TYR A 110 12.31 -3.62 1.73
CA TYR A 110 13.32 -2.65 2.14
C TYR A 110 12.86 -1.25 1.73
N GLY A 111 12.64 -0.36 2.69
CA GLY A 111 12.19 1.02 2.46
C GLY A 111 13.28 2.04 2.78
N LYS A 112 13.34 3.12 1.99
CA LYS A 112 14.25 4.25 2.20
C LYS A 112 13.47 5.55 2.34
N SER A 113 13.95 6.42 3.22
CA SER A 113 13.44 7.77 3.38
C SER A 113 14.54 8.80 3.22
N LYS A 114 14.17 9.95 2.64
CA LYS A 114 15.07 11.06 2.38
C LYS A 114 15.56 11.69 3.68
N ALA A 115 16.78 12.19 3.64
CA ALA A 115 17.33 13.03 4.71
C ALA A 115 16.46 14.26 4.94
N VAL A 116 16.34 14.68 6.19
CA VAL A 116 15.82 16.01 6.56
C VAL A 116 16.89 16.68 7.38
N TRP A 117 17.68 17.55 6.76
CA TRP A 117 18.83 18.17 7.41
C TRP A 117 18.47 18.72 8.80
N PRO A 118 19.23 18.40 9.87
CA PRO A 118 20.49 17.64 9.92
C PRO A 118 20.36 16.10 10.13
N ILE A 119 19.18 15.51 9.91
CA ILE A 119 18.90 14.07 10.08
C ILE A 119 19.37 13.27 8.86
N THR A 120 20.29 12.32 9.08
CA THR A 120 20.73 11.30 8.11
C THR A 120 19.53 10.56 7.47
N PRO A 121 19.62 10.06 6.23
CA PRO A 121 18.60 9.17 5.68
C PRO A 121 18.28 7.98 6.61
N ARG A 122 17.02 7.53 6.62
CA ARG A 122 16.61 6.31 7.33
C ARG A 122 16.27 5.22 6.34
N ASP A 123 16.67 3.99 6.66
CA ASP A 123 16.16 2.79 6.03
C ASP A 123 15.27 2.00 6.99
N PHE A 124 14.45 1.11 6.43
CA PHE A 124 13.50 0.29 7.17
C PHE A 124 13.46 -1.10 6.57
N SER A 125 13.63 -2.13 7.41
CA SER A 125 13.15 -3.48 7.08
C SER A 125 11.69 -3.55 7.51
N THR A 126 10.79 -3.84 6.57
CA THR A 126 9.35 -3.79 6.82
C THR A 126 8.67 -5.07 6.40
N VAL A 127 7.69 -5.48 7.19
CA VAL A 127 6.69 -6.46 6.81
C VAL A 127 5.36 -5.73 6.67
N THR A 128 4.66 -6.00 5.57
CA THR A 128 3.38 -5.37 5.28
C THR A 128 2.26 -6.39 5.27
N LEU A 129 1.07 -5.93 5.63
CA LEU A 129 -0.17 -6.69 5.44
C LEU A 129 -1.29 -5.74 5.04
N ARG A 130 -2.07 -6.15 4.05
CA ARG A 130 -3.37 -5.58 3.70
C ARG A 130 -4.47 -6.52 4.20
N SER A 131 -5.38 -5.99 5.01
CA SER A 131 -6.61 -6.67 5.45
C SER A 131 -7.79 -5.81 5.03
N PHE A 132 -8.82 -6.38 4.41
CA PHE A 132 -9.92 -5.59 3.87
C PHE A 132 -11.19 -6.41 3.68
N ASP A 133 -12.30 -5.68 3.62
CA ASP A 133 -13.59 -6.10 3.11
C ASP A 133 -14.13 -5.01 2.15
N ASP A 134 -15.42 -5.05 1.82
CA ASP A 134 -16.04 -4.08 0.91
C ASP A 134 -16.18 -2.65 1.49
N GLU A 135 -16.10 -2.52 2.82
CA GLU A 135 -16.39 -1.33 3.60
C GLU A 135 -15.14 -0.69 4.21
N THR A 136 -14.12 -1.49 4.50
CA THR A 136 -12.90 -1.07 5.18
C THR A 136 -11.68 -1.76 4.60
N ALA A 137 -10.57 -1.02 4.49
CA ALA A 137 -9.25 -1.54 4.20
C ALA A 137 -8.23 -1.02 5.20
N TYR A 138 -7.41 -1.92 5.73
CA TYR A 138 -6.23 -1.64 6.52
C TYR A 138 -4.98 -1.95 5.71
N PHE A 139 -3.97 -1.11 5.83
CA PHE A 139 -2.63 -1.37 5.32
C PHE A 139 -1.59 -1.09 6.40
N GLY A 140 -1.03 -2.14 6.97
CA GLY A 140 0.00 -2.08 7.99
C GLY A 140 1.41 -2.17 7.42
N LEU A 141 2.34 -1.42 8.01
CA LEU A 141 3.77 -1.46 7.75
C LEU A 141 4.50 -1.49 9.11
N PHE A 142 5.16 -2.61 9.38
CA PHE A 142 5.77 -2.88 10.69
C PHE A 142 7.22 -3.29 10.52
N SER A 143 8.09 -2.89 11.43
CA SER A 143 9.50 -3.24 11.31
C SER A 143 9.80 -4.68 11.74
N ALA A 144 10.45 -5.44 10.86
CA ALA A 144 11.15 -6.67 11.24
C ALA A 144 12.57 -6.30 11.69
N VAL A 145 12.77 -6.30 13.01
CA VAL A 145 14.07 -6.02 13.64
C VAL A 145 14.99 -7.24 13.45
N ASP A 146 16.29 -6.97 13.25
CA ASP A 146 17.33 -7.99 13.05
C ASP A 146 17.00 -9.01 11.94
N ASP A 147 16.44 -8.50 10.84
CA ASP A 147 16.07 -9.30 9.70
C ASP A 147 17.23 -9.48 8.71
N GLU A 148 17.63 -10.73 8.50
CA GLU A 148 18.71 -11.13 7.58
C GLU A 148 18.34 -10.86 6.11
N ILE A 149 17.04 -10.76 5.79
CA ILE A 149 16.57 -10.40 4.45
C ILE A 149 16.97 -8.95 4.10
N ASN A 150 17.00 -8.07 5.12
CA ASN A 150 17.23 -6.64 4.99
C ASN A 150 18.28 -6.17 6.02
N PRO A 151 19.56 -6.58 5.87
CA PRO A 151 20.62 -6.15 6.78
C PRO A 151 20.77 -4.61 6.76
N PRO A 152 21.30 -3.99 7.83
CA PRO A 152 21.63 -2.57 7.83
C PRO A 152 22.57 -2.19 6.67
N VAL A 153 22.33 -1.03 6.06
CA VAL A 153 23.11 -0.53 4.92
C VAL A 153 23.88 0.72 5.33
N GLU A 154 25.15 0.82 4.92
CA GLU A 154 26.00 1.98 5.17
C GLU A 154 25.36 3.27 4.60
N GLY A 155 25.50 4.38 5.32
CA GLY A 155 24.91 5.67 4.95
C GLY A 155 23.46 5.87 5.41
N TYR A 156 22.83 4.84 5.98
CA TYR A 156 21.48 4.92 6.55
C TYR A 156 21.51 4.63 8.06
N VAL A 157 20.58 5.27 8.78
CA VAL A 157 20.25 4.90 10.17
C VAL A 157 18.99 4.03 10.12
N ARG A 158 19.05 2.81 10.69
CA ARG A 158 17.90 1.90 10.74
C ARG A 158 16.81 2.46 11.66
N GLY A 159 15.71 2.91 11.06
CA GLY A 159 14.50 3.28 11.79
C GLY A 159 13.64 2.06 12.10
N GLN A 160 12.70 2.22 13.02
CA GLN A 160 11.73 1.19 13.39
C GLN A 160 10.30 1.71 13.31
N LEU A 161 9.47 1.06 12.50
CA LEU A 161 8.03 1.28 12.43
C LEU A 161 7.36 0.39 13.49
N VAL A 162 7.12 0.94 14.68
CA VAL A 162 6.49 0.21 15.79
C VAL A 162 5.03 -0.10 15.45
N CYS A 163 4.29 0.91 15.02
CA CYS A 163 2.92 0.79 14.53
C CYS A 163 2.66 1.89 13.50
N THR A 164 2.77 1.56 12.22
CA THR A 164 2.46 2.50 11.14
C THR A 164 1.51 1.86 10.16
N GLY A 165 0.45 2.57 9.79
CA GLY A 165 -0.51 2.04 8.84
C GLY A 165 -1.66 2.97 8.55
N TRP A 166 -2.50 2.50 7.65
CA TRP A 166 -3.64 3.23 7.12
C TRP A 166 -4.90 2.44 7.41
N LYS A 167 -5.98 3.15 7.75
CA LYS A 167 -7.34 2.64 7.67
C LYS A 167 -8.10 3.54 6.70
N ILE A 168 -8.75 2.94 5.71
CA ILE A 168 -9.65 3.62 4.80
C ILE A 168 -11.00 2.93 4.91
N TYR A 169 -12.07 3.67 5.11
CA TYR A 169 -13.41 3.09 5.21
C TYR A 169 -14.50 4.01 4.68
N ARG A 170 -15.65 3.46 4.33
CA ARG A 170 -16.82 4.24 3.91
C ARG A 170 -17.39 5.04 5.06
N ASP A 171 -17.50 6.35 4.90
CA ASP A 171 -18.20 7.19 5.87
C ASP A 171 -19.69 7.23 5.51
N HIS A 172 -20.48 6.34 6.11
CA HIS A 172 -21.94 6.30 5.91
C HIS A 172 -22.67 7.48 6.55
N THR A 173 -22.02 8.21 7.47
CA THR A 173 -22.65 9.35 8.16
C THR A 173 -22.58 10.59 7.28
N ASN A 174 -21.41 10.87 6.69
CA ASN A 174 -21.18 12.09 5.91
C ASN A 174 -20.98 11.84 4.40
N GLY A 175 -21.04 10.58 3.96
CA GLY A 175 -20.71 10.15 2.61
C GLY A 175 -19.20 10.14 2.32
N GLY A 176 -18.79 9.48 1.24
CA GLY A 176 -17.39 9.43 0.82
C GLY A 176 -16.55 8.44 1.63
N LEU A 177 -15.24 8.71 1.77
CA LEU A 177 -14.29 7.85 2.50
C LEU A 177 -13.67 8.61 3.67
N MET A 178 -13.44 7.93 4.79
CA MET A 178 -12.55 8.39 5.84
C MET A 178 -11.18 7.73 5.66
N ILE A 179 -10.12 8.54 5.74
CA ILE A 179 -8.73 8.10 5.63
C ILE A 179 -8.04 8.44 6.95
N ILE A 180 -7.60 7.40 7.66
CA ILE A 180 -6.86 7.51 8.92
C ILE A 180 -5.45 6.98 8.69
N LEU A 181 -4.45 7.71 9.18
CA LEU A 181 -3.07 7.23 9.26
C LEU A 181 -2.61 7.23 10.71
N ILE A 182 -2.11 6.09 11.17
CA ILE A 182 -1.40 5.93 12.44
C ILE A 182 0.11 5.89 12.14
N ASN A 183 0.88 6.68 12.88
CA ASN A 183 2.34 6.70 12.80
C ASN A 183 2.93 6.65 14.20
N GLN A 184 3.58 5.53 14.51
CA GLN A 184 4.44 5.34 15.66
C GLN A 184 5.77 4.80 15.14
N THR A 185 6.75 5.70 15.01
CA THR A 185 8.05 5.41 14.40
C THR A 185 9.16 5.88 15.30
N ASP A 186 10.13 5.00 15.57
CA ASP A 186 11.42 5.36 16.14
C ASP A 186 12.38 5.67 14.99
N LEU A 187 12.89 6.91 14.96
CA LEU A 187 13.84 7.35 13.94
C LEU A 187 15.27 6.87 14.25
N ALA A 188 15.51 6.32 15.44
CA ALA A 188 16.78 5.92 16.00
C ALA A 188 17.87 7.02 15.94
N GLY A 189 19.04 6.72 16.50
CA GLY A 189 20.18 7.62 16.55
C GLY A 189 19.91 8.92 17.33
N SER A 190 20.79 9.91 17.15
CA SER A 190 20.77 11.15 17.91
C SER A 190 19.93 12.25 17.24
N VAL A 191 18.61 12.05 17.16
CA VAL A 191 17.69 13.07 16.63
C VAL A 191 17.21 13.98 17.76
N PRO A 192 17.36 15.32 17.65
CA PRO A 192 16.79 16.23 18.64
C PRO A 192 15.27 16.03 18.80
N PRO A 193 14.73 15.93 20.04
CA PRO A 193 13.33 15.56 20.26
C PRO A 193 12.31 16.44 19.53
N ALA A 194 12.56 17.76 19.46
CA ALA A 194 11.70 18.69 18.74
C ALA A 194 11.64 18.39 17.23
N LEU A 195 12.77 18.00 16.65
CA LEU A 195 12.88 17.67 15.22
C LEU A 195 12.30 16.28 14.91
N ALA A 196 12.47 15.31 15.82
CA ALA A 196 11.78 14.03 15.75
C ALA A 196 10.26 14.24 15.77
N LYS A 197 9.75 15.01 16.73
CA LYS A 197 8.33 15.36 16.83
C LYS A 197 7.81 16.03 15.56
N SER A 198 8.48 17.07 15.06
CA SER A 198 8.03 17.76 13.84
C SER A 198 8.04 16.85 12.62
N THR A 199 9.02 15.95 12.52
CA THR A 199 9.11 14.95 11.46
C THR A 199 7.94 13.97 11.52
N LEU A 200 7.68 13.39 12.70
CA LEU A 200 6.65 12.37 12.87
C LEU A 200 5.24 12.92 12.70
N GLN A 201 5.01 14.21 13.04
CA GLN A 201 3.74 14.90 12.81
C GLN A 201 3.41 15.16 11.34
N GLN A 202 4.39 15.08 10.43
CA GLN A 202 4.14 15.25 8.99
C GLN A 202 3.55 14.00 8.34
N MET A 203 3.83 12.81 8.88
CA MET A 203 3.39 11.55 8.28
C MET A 203 1.86 11.46 8.18
N PRO A 204 1.06 11.78 9.23
CA PRO A 204 -0.39 11.70 9.11
C PRO A 204 -1.02 12.74 8.19
N LEU A 205 -0.27 13.78 7.78
CA LEU A 205 -0.77 14.74 6.78
C LEU A 205 -0.84 14.13 5.36
N LEU A 206 -0.28 12.94 5.15
CA LEU A 206 -0.37 12.22 3.88
C LEU A 206 -1.80 11.74 3.56
N THR A 207 -2.71 11.69 4.54
CA THR A 207 -4.12 11.31 4.32
C THR A 207 -4.83 12.24 3.34
N ALA A 208 -4.69 13.57 3.52
CA ALA A 208 -5.20 14.54 2.55
C ALA A 208 -4.51 14.43 1.19
N LYS A 209 -3.20 14.16 1.17
CA LYS A 209 -2.46 14.05 -0.10
C LYS A 209 -2.83 12.79 -0.89
N LEU A 210 -3.21 11.71 -0.20
CA LEU A 210 -3.75 10.51 -0.83
C LEU A 210 -5.09 10.80 -1.52
N ALA A 211 -5.98 11.53 -0.87
CA ALA A 211 -7.22 12.00 -1.50
C ALA A 211 -6.93 12.88 -2.74
N GLN A 212 -5.99 13.82 -2.63
CA GLN A 212 -5.56 14.65 -3.75
C GLN A 212 -4.96 13.83 -4.90
N TYR A 213 -4.24 12.75 -4.60
CA TYR A 213 -3.76 11.82 -5.62
C TYR A 213 -4.93 11.21 -6.39
N HIS A 214 -5.97 10.75 -5.70
CA HIS A 214 -7.15 10.15 -6.33
C HIS A 214 -7.93 11.17 -7.17
N ASP A 215 -8.11 12.39 -6.68
CA ASP A 215 -8.73 13.48 -7.44
C ASP A 215 -7.97 13.75 -8.75
N LYS A 216 -6.64 13.67 -8.72
CA LYS A 216 -5.78 14.03 -9.85
C LYS A 216 -5.58 12.90 -10.85
N TYR A 217 -5.41 11.68 -10.37
CA TYR A 217 -4.94 10.55 -11.19
C TYR A 217 -5.87 9.33 -11.14
N GLY A 218 -6.89 9.31 -10.28
CA GLY A 218 -7.67 8.10 -10.00
C GLY A 218 -6.86 7.08 -9.21
N THR A 219 -6.96 5.80 -9.58
CA THR A 219 -6.24 4.70 -8.92
C THR A 219 -5.32 3.98 -9.92
N PRO A 220 -4.08 3.64 -9.50
CA PRO A 220 -3.31 2.59 -10.17
C PRO A 220 -4.14 1.31 -10.31
N PRO A 221 -3.81 0.44 -11.28
CA PRO A 221 -4.51 -0.83 -11.38
C PRO A 221 -4.50 -1.65 -10.10
N ASN A 222 -5.62 -2.32 -9.84
CA ASN A 222 -5.78 -3.23 -8.72
C ASN A 222 -6.16 -4.61 -9.24
N THR A 223 -5.35 -5.61 -8.94
CA THR A 223 -5.59 -6.99 -9.35
C THR A 223 -6.46 -7.72 -8.33
N THR A 224 -7.27 -8.68 -8.75
CA THR A 224 -7.90 -9.66 -7.87
C THR A 224 -7.55 -11.03 -8.43
N MET A 225 -6.94 -11.88 -7.60
CA MET A 225 -6.68 -13.26 -7.99
C MET A 225 -7.96 -14.07 -7.86
N VAL A 226 -8.25 -14.93 -8.84
CA VAL A 226 -9.35 -15.88 -8.73
C VAL A 226 -8.92 -16.97 -7.73
N PRO A 227 -9.68 -17.19 -6.63
CA PRO A 227 -9.36 -18.22 -5.64
C PRO A 227 -9.33 -19.62 -6.26
N ALA A 228 -8.63 -20.56 -5.61
CA ALA A 228 -8.65 -21.97 -5.99
C ALA A 228 -8.22 -22.24 -7.46
N THR A 229 -7.32 -21.41 -7.99
CA THR A 229 -6.71 -21.61 -9.31
C THR A 229 -5.30 -22.20 -9.21
N PRO A 230 -4.83 -22.93 -10.24
CA PRO A 230 -3.43 -23.31 -10.38
C PRO A 230 -2.49 -22.11 -10.64
N VAL A 231 -3.01 -20.88 -10.69
CA VAL A 231 -2.22 -19.68 -10.96
C VAL A 231 -1.76 -19.03 -9.66
N ASN A 232 -0.46 -18.79 -9.57
CA ASN A 232 0.20 -18.12 -8.46
C ASN A 232 0.53 -16.68 -8.85
N TYR A 233 0.31 -15.77 -7.90
CA TYR A 233 0.79 -14.40 -7.97
C TYR A 233 2.30 -14.37 -7.73
N LEU A 234 3.05 -13.77 -8.65
CA LEU A 234 4.52 -13.65 -8.56
C LEU A 234 4.99 -12.21 -8.34
N GLY A 235 4.11 -11.22 -8.42
CA GLY A 235 4.44 -9.82 -8.20
C GLY A 235 3.64 -8.87 -9.07
N GLU A 236 3.52 -7.63 -8.62
CA GLU A 236 2.96 -6.52 -9.38
C GLU A 236 3.77 -5.25 -9.12
N ASP A 237 3.87 -4.38 -10.13
CA ASP A 237 4.47 -3.05 -10.01
C ASP A 237 3.71 -2.06 -10.88
N PHE A 238 3.85 -0.77 -10.55
CA PHE A 238 3.28 0.32 -11.32
C PHE A 238 4.27 1.48 -11.41
N ASP A 239 4.65 1.82 -12.63
CA ASP A 239 5.36 3.05 -12.91
C ASP A 239 4.37 4.18 -13.21
N HIS A 240 4.28 5.14 -12.29
CA HIS A 240 3.41 6.30 -12.39
C HIS A 240 3.79 7.24 -13.55
N ILE A 241 5.07 7.32 -13.93
CA ILE A 241 5.52 8.25 -14.98
C ILE A 241 5.08 7.74 -16.35
N SER A 242 5.38 6.48 -16.67
CA SER A 242 4.94 5.87 -17.92
C SER A 242 3.48 5.43 -17.89
N GLN A 243 2.85 5.39 -16.71
CA GLN A 243 1.54 4.78 -16.47
C GLN A 243 1.51 3.33 -17.00
N THR A 244 2.52 2.55 -16.59
CA THR A 244 2.64 1.14 -16.94
C THR A 244 2.47 0.30 -15.69
N TYR A 245 1.43 -0.53 -15.67
CA TYR A 245 1.27 -1.56 -14.65
C TYR A 245 1.78 -2.89 -15.20
N THR A 246 2.48 -3.64 -14.37
CA THR A 246 3.00 -4.97 -14.70
C THR A 246 2.53 -5.97 -13.64
N LEU A 247 1.97 -7.09 -14.09
CA LEU A 247 1.58 -8.23 -13.26
C LEU A 247 2.35 -9.47 -13.73
N HIS A 248 2.98 -10.16 -12.79
CA HIS A 248 3.65 -11.43 -13.03
C HIS A 248 2.84 -12.58 -12.42
N LEU A 249 2.55 -13.60 -13.23
CA LEU A 249 1.81 -14.79 -12.85
C LEU A 249 2.63 -16.05 -13.18
N GLY A 250 2.40 -17.12 -12.43
CA GLY A 250 3.00 -18.43 -12.68
C GLY A 250 1.97 -19.54 -12.52
N TYR A 251 1.89 -20.43 -13.49
CA TYR A 251 1.06 -21.64 -13.42
C TYR A 251 1.79 -22.77 -12.68
N SER A 252 1.12 -23.36 -11.68
CA SER A 252 1.56 -24.58 -11.00
C SER A 252 0.45 -25.65 -11.09
N PRO A 253 0.68 -26.75 -11.84
CA PRO A 253 -0.32 -27.80 -12.05
C PRO A 253 -0.58 -28.67 -10.81
N GLU A 254 0.16 -28.48 -9.72
CA GLU A 254 0.01 -29.26 -8.48
C GLU A 254 -1.33 -29.01 -7.76
N LYS A 255 -2.08 -27.98 -8.18
CA LYS A 255 -3.46 -27.72 -7.73
C LYS A 255 -4.43 -28.36 -8.73
N ASP A 256 -4.87 -29.57 -8.40
CA ASP A 256 -5.68 -30.46 -9.24
C ASP A 256 -7.17 -30.01 -9.29
N GLU A 257 -7.42 -28.75 -9.66
CA GLU A 257 -8.76 -28.16 -9.67
C GLU A 257 -9.15 -27.66 -11.06
N LYS A 258 -10.37 -28.05 -11.47
CA LYS A 258 -11.00 -27.61 -12.72
C LYS A 258 -11.39 -26.13 -12.59
N THR A 259 -10.51 -25.24 -12.99
CA THR A 259 -10.88 -23.86 -13.28
C THR A 259 -11.20 -23.75 -14.77
N ASP A 260 -12.18 -22.92 -15.12
CA ASP A 260 -12.57 -22.53 -16.49
C ASP A 260 -11.48 -21.73 -17.25
N GLY A 261 -10.24 -21.79 -16.76
CA GLY A 261 -9.12 -21.00 -17.21
C GLY A 261 -9.00 -19.65 -16.52
N ALA A 262 -9.97 -19.16 -15.76
CA ALA A 262 -9.87 -17.84 -15.12
C ALA A 262 -8.69 -17.75 -14.13
N ALA A 263 -8.00 -16.60 -14.11
CA ALA A 263 -6.78 -16.43 -13.33
C ALA A 263 -6.80 -15.16 -12.47
N ALA A 264 -7.08 -14.00 -13.06
CA ALA A 264 -7.04 -12.73 -12.38
C ALA A 264 -7.88 -11.66 -13.09
N ASP A 265 -8.41 -10.71 -12.33
CA ASP A 265 -9.06 -9.50 -12.84
C ASP A 265 -8.21 -8.28 -12.51
N ILE A 266 -7.89 -7.45 -13.50
CA ILE A 266 -7.14 -6.20 -13.31
C ILE A 266 -8.08 -5.02 -13.51
N LYS A 267 -8.47 -4.35 -12.42
CA LYS A 267 -9.28 -3.13 -12.47
C LYS A 267 -8.41 -1.95 -12.89
N CYS A 268 -8.79 -1.28 -13.97
CA CYS A 268 -8.08 -0.14 -14.55
C CYS A 268 -8.96 1.10 -14.49
N CYS A 269 -8.54 2.12 -13.72
CA CYS A 269 -9.29 3.37 -13.58
C CYS A 269 -9.26 4.19 -14.88
N ASP A 270 -10.42 4.59 -15.37
CA ASP A 270 -10.52 5.41 -16.59
C ASP A 270 -9.86 6.79 -16.40
N LEU A 271 -9.80 7.33 -15.17
CA LEU A 271 -9.10 8.58 -14.92
C LEU A 271 -7.57 8.43 -15.02
N MET A 272 -7.03 7.29 -14.56
CA MET A 272 -5.61 6.96 -14.71
C MET A 272 -5.25 6.78 -16.19
N TYR A 273 -6.12 6.09 -16.93
CA TYR A 273 -5.97 5.79 -18.34
C TYR A 273 -6.97 6.58 -19.20
N ALA A 274 -6.98 7.91 -19.07
CA ALA A 274 -7.97 8.78 -19.72
C ALA A 274 -8.02 8.67 -21.26
N LYS A 275 -6.94 8.19 -21.88
CA LYS A 275 -6.84 7.93 -23.34
C LYS A 275 -7.07 6.46 -23.70
N GLY A 276 -7.43 5.62 -22.74
CA GLY A 276 -7.39 4.17 -22.84
C GLY A 276 -6.03 3.58 -22.49
N PHE A 277 -5.99 2.25 -22.51
CA PHE A 277 -4.81 1.44 -22.32
C PHE A 277 -4.79 0.29 -23.31
N ASP A 278 -3.59 -0.22 -23.56
CA ASP A 278 -3.32 -1.43 -24.31
C ASP A 278 -2.86 -2.52 -23.35
N VAL A 279 -3.25 -3.77 -23.61
CA VAL A 279 -2.80 -4.94 -22.85
C VAL A 279 -1.71 -5.64 -23.65
N GLN A 280 -0.57 -5.87 -23.02
CA GLN A 280 0.54 -6.62 -23.61
C GLN A 280 0.76 -7.88 -22.78
N VAL A 281 0.86 -9.04 -23.44
CA VAL A 281 1.08 -10.34 -22.79
C VAL A 281 2.39 -10.92 -23.28
N GLN A 282 3.27 -11.26 -22.35
CA GLN A 282 4.49 -12.03 -22.60
C GLN A 282 4.33 -13.39 -21.93
N GLY A 283 4.40 -14.47 -22.72
CA GLY A 283 4.06 -15.82 -22.29
C GLY A 283 2.71 -16.27 -22.87
N GLN A 284 2.12 -17.32 -22.29
CA GLN A 284 0.87 -17.91 -22.77
C GLN A 284 -0.27 -17.60 -21.78
N ALA A 285 -1.08 -16.60 -22.11
CA ALA A 285 -2.35 -16.32 -21.44
C ALA A 285 -3.32 -15.68 -22.43
N GLN A 286 -4.61 -15.79 -22.14
CA GLN A 286 -5.68 -15.06 -22.82
C GLN A 286 -6.14 -13.89 -21.96
N TYR A 287 -6.74 -12.89 -22.59
CA TYR A 287 -7.40 -11.83 -21.88
C TYR A 287 -8.61 -11.28 -22.62
N GLU A 288 -9.56 -10.76 -21.86
CA GLU A 288 -10.69 -9.98 -22.36
C GLU A 288 -10.79 -8.66 -21.60
N VAL A 289 -11.31 -7.62 -22.24
CA VAL A 289 -11.47 -6.30 -21.62
C VAL A 289 -12.94 -5.91 -21.55
N THR A 290 -13.48 -5.89 -20.34
CA THR A 290 -14.80 -5.31 -20.06
C THR A 290 -14.64 -3.81 -19.85
N LYS A 291 -15.05 -3.01 -20.83
CA LYS A 291 -14.96 -1.54 -20.75
C LYS A 291 -16.03 -0.98 -19.81
N SER A 292 -15.65 0.03 -19.03
CA SER A 292 -16.61 0.82 -18.28
C SER A 292 -17.62 1.50 -19.22
N THR A 293 -18.90 1.45 -18.88
CA THR A 293 -19.96 2.23 -19.54
C THR A 293 -20.20 3.58 -18.85
N LYS A 294 -19.60 3.81 -17.68
CA LYS A 294 -19.73 5.04 -16.89
C LYS A 294 -18.44 5.85 -16.97
N LYS A 295 -18.56 7.18 -17.12
CA LYS A 295 -17.40 8.08 -17.04
C LYS A 295 -16.77 8.01 -15.66
N ASN A 296 -15.43 8.01 -15.61
CA ASN A 296 -14.65 7.89 -14.37
C ASN A 296 -15.06 6.63 -13.61
N SER A 297 -14.90 5.46 -14.19
CA SER A 297 -15.15 4.18 -13.51
C SER A 297 -14.00 3.23 -13.87
N TYR A 298 -14.21 1.93 -13.75
CA TYR A 298 -13.21 0.91 -14.03
C TYR A 298 -13.55 0.13 -15.29
N SER A 299 -12.57 0.03 -16.19
CA SER A 299 -12.51 -1.08 -17.14
C SER A 299 -11.78 -2.25 -16.46
N VAL A 300 -12.17 -3.49 -16.76
CA VAL A 300 -11.57 -4.69 -16.15
C VAL A 300 -10.92 -5.54 -17.23
N VAL A 301 -9.67 -5.94 -17.00
CA VAL A 301 -8.98 -6.93 -17.81
C VAL A 301 -9.11 -8.28 -17.13
N HIS A 302 -9.86 -9.19 -17.75
CA HIS A 302 -10.04 -10.56 -17.31
C HIS A 302 -8.94 -11.42 -17.91
N VAL A 303 -8.10 -12.02 -17.07
CA VAL A 303 -6.97 -12.85 -17.47
C VAL A 303 -7.36 -14.32 -17.30
N SER A 304 -7.11 -15.12 -18.34
CA SER A 304 -7.40 -16.55 -18.31
C SER A 304 -6.35 -17.39 -19.05
N HIS A 305 -6.46 -18.72 -18.94
CA HIS A 305 -5.65 -19.71 -19.65
C HIS A 305 -4.13 -19.48 -19.50
N VAL A 306 -3.69 -19.15 -18.29
CA VAL A 306 -2.27 -18.92 -17.98
C VAL A 306 -1.50 -20.24 -18.02
N VAL A 307 -0.45 -20.30 -18.84
CA VAL A 307 0.47 -21.44 -18.95
C VAL A 307 1.91 -20.97 -18.72
N GLY A 308 2.62 -21.68 -17.84
CA GLY A 308 3.98 -21.32 -17.44
C GLY A 308 4.04 -19.98 -16.70
N SER A 309 5.11 -19.22 -16.90
CA SER A 309 5.24 -17.86 -16.37
C SER A 309 4.76 -16.85 -17.40
N VAL A 310 3.92 -15.92 -16.96
CA VAL A 310 3.31 -14.89 -17.81
C VAL A 310 3.52 -13.52 -17.18
N THR A 311 3.83 -12.54 -18.02
CA THR A 311 3.83 -11.12 -17.66
C THR A 311 2.73 -10.41 -18.44
N ILE A 312 1.87 -9.70 -17.73
CA ILE A 312 0.78 -8.89 -18.29
C ILE A 312 1.10 -7.44 -17.99
N GLN A 313 1.11 -6.61 -19.03
CA GLN A 313 1.31 -5.17 -18.88
C GLN A 313 0.08 -4.40 -19.34
N ILE A 314 -0.36 -3.47 -18.50
CA ILE A 314 -1.34 -2.45 -18.87
C ILE A 314 -0.56 -1.17 -19.16
N VAL A 315 -0.55 -0.77 -20.42
CA VAL A 315 0.25 0.36 -20.90
C VAL A 315 -0.68 1.46 -21.38
N LYS A 316 -0.43 2.70 -20.99
CA LYS A 316 -1.18 3.84 -21.51
C LYS A 316 -1.17 3.86 -23.05
N SER A 317 -2.35 3.92 -23.67
CA SER A 317 -2.46 4.03 -25.12
C SER A 317 -1.88 5.36 -25.60
N LYS A 318 -1.04 5.29 -26.64
CA LYS A 318 -0.44 6.49 -27.25
C LYS A 318 -1.43 7.26 -28.15
N ASN A 319 -2.47 6.59 -28.64
CA ASN A 319 -3.41 7.13 -29.64
C ASN A 319 -4.87 6.88 -29.25
N LYS A 320 -5.61 7.96 -28.97
CA LYS A 320 -7.03 8.14 -29.28
C LYS A 320 -7.29 9.63 -29.48
#